data_AF-A0A957MCK9-F1
#
_entry.id   AF-A0A957MCK9-F1
#
_cell.length_a   1.000
_cell.length_b   1.000
_cell.length_c   1.000
_cell.angle_alpha   90.00
_cell.angle_beta   90.00
_cell.angle_gamma   90.00
#
_symmetry.space_group_name_H-M   'P 1'
#
loop_
_entity.id
_entity.type
_entity.pdbx_description
1 polymer ?
#
loop_
_entity_poly.entity_id
_entity_poly.type
_entity_poly.pdbx_seq_one_letter_code
_entity_poly.pdbx_strand_id
1 'polypeptide(L)' 'GCYGARLTGAGFGGCAVALVKPGYEQAIADAVYEQYPKITSIWPEVYTTKAADGAQSAPLPSV' A
#
# COMPACT_ATOMS: atom_id res chain seq x y z
N GLY A 1 -15.98 0.76 -1.98
CA GLY A 1 -14.72 0.03 -1.75
C GLY A 1 -13.70 0.89 -1.02
N CYS A 2 -13.41 2.09 -1.51
CA CYS A 2 -12.47 3.04 -0.91
C CYS A 2 -13.24 4.14 -0.15
N TYR A 3 -12.82 4.45 1.08
CA TYR A 3 -13.32 5.58 1.87
C TYR A 3 -12.58 6.88 1.54
N GLY A 4 -11.31 6.79 1.15
CA GLY A 4 -10.50 7.93 0.73
C GLY A 4 -9.07 7.51 0.42
N ALA A 5 -8.38 8.29 -0.41
CA ALA A 5 -6.99 8.04 -0.79
C ALA A 5 -6.20 9.35 -0.89
N ARG A 6 -4.89 9.28 -0.61
CA ARG A 6 -3.96 10.42 -0.67
C ARG A 6 -2.55 9.93 -1.00
N LEU A 7 -1.74 10.77 -1.63
CA LEU A 7 -0.29 10.63 -1.63
C LEU A 7 0.25 10.57 -0.18
N THR A 8 1.29 9.76 0.03
CA THR A 8 2.03 9.69 1.31
C THR A 8 3.52 9.96 1.07
N GLY A 9 4.17 10.59 2.05
CA GLY A 9 5.56 11.06 1.91
C GLY A 9 5.69 12.41 1.21
N ALA A 10 6.85 12.66 0.59
CA ALA A 10 7.22 13.97 0.05
C ALA A 10 6.56 14.34 -1.29
N GLY A 11 6.01 13.37 -2.03
CA GLY A 11 5.39 13.58 -3.34
C GLY A 11 6.36 13.49 -4.52
N PHE A 12 5.95 14.05 -5.67
CA PHE A 12 6.62 13.94 -6.98
C PHE A 12 6.82 12.49 -7.48
N GLY A 13 5.94 11.59 -7.03
CA GLY A 13 6.04 10.15 -7.22
C GLY A 13 5.84 9.43 -5.88
N GLY A 14 6.40 8.23 -5.77
CA GLY A 14 6.36 7.44 -4.55
C GLY A 14 5.04 6.68 -4.37
N CYS A 15 4.52 6.69 -3.15
CA CYS A 15 3.37 5.87 -2.75
C CYS A 15 2.11 6.72 -2.50
N ALA A 16 0.96 6.08 -2.69
CA ALA A 16 -0.32 6.58 -2.19
C ALA A 16 -0.92 5.56 -1.22
N VAL A 17 -1.74 6.04 -0.29
CA VAL A 17 -2.47 5.20 0.66
C VAL A 17 -3.96 5.36 0.40
N ALA A 18 -4.68 4.24 0.40
CA ALA A 18 -6.13 4.20 0.32
C ALA A 18 -6.70 3.50 1.56
N LEU A 19 -7.63 4.15 2.25
CA LEU A 19 -8.42 3.52 3.29
C LEU A 19 -9.58 2.78 2.63
N VAL A 20 -9.62 1.46 2.78
CA VAL A 20 -10.57 0.61 2.08
C VAL A 20 -11.50 -0.11 3.07
N LYS A 21 -12.69 -0.46 2.60
CA LYS A 21 -13.62 -1.30 3.34
C LYS A 21 -13.02 -2.70 3.48
N PRO A 22 -13.05 -3.32 4.69
CA PRO A 22 -12.60 -4.69 4.86
C PRO A 22 -13.29 -5.65 3.90
N GLY A 23 -12.53 -6.57 3.31
CA GLY A 23 -12.97 -7.51 2.29
C GLY A 23 -12.96 -6.99 0.85
N TYR A 24 -12.60 -5.71 0.62
CA TYR A 24 -12.45 -5.12 -0.71
C TYR A 24 -10.99 -4.87 -1.11
N GLU A 25 -10.02 -5.30 -0.29
CA GLU A 25 -8.60 -5.03 -0.49
C GLU A 25 -8.11 -5.56 -1.84
N GLN A 26 -8.36 -6.84 -2.13
CA GLN A 26 -7.92 -7.47 -3.37
C GLN A 26 -8.60 -6.84 -4.59
N ALA A 27 -9.92 -6.63 -4.54
CA ALA A 27 -10.66 -6.02 -5.63
C ALA A 27 -10.15 -4.61 -5.98
N ILE A 28 -9.73 -3.84 -4.98
CA ILE A 28 -9.11 -2.53 -5.20
C ILE A 28 -7.68 -2.68 -5.72
N ALA A 29 -6.90 -3.61 -5.18
CA ALA A 29 -5.55 -3.86 -5.65
C ALA A 29 -5.52 -4.26 -7.14
N ASP A 30 -6.40 -5.17 -7.54
CA ASP A 30 -6.54 -5.62 -8.93
C ASP A 30 -6.95 -4.46 -9.85
N ALA A 31 -7.95 -3.67 -9.43
CA ALA A 31 -8.40 -2.52 -10.21
C ALA A 31 -7.28 -1.47 -10.39
N VAL A 32 -6.48 -1.20 -9.36
CA VAL A 32 -5.32 -0.28 -9.46
C VAL A 32 -4.26 -0.87 -10.38
N TYR A 33 -3.91 -2.15 -10.20
CA TYR A 33 -2.90 -2.84 -11.00
C TYR A 33 -3.26 -2.85 -12.49
N GLU A 34 -4.54 -3.05 -12.82
CA GLU A 34 -5.00 -3.09 -14.21
C GLU A 34 -5.08 -1.70 -14.85
N GLN A 35 -5.54 -0.68 -14.12
CA GLN A 35 -5.86 0.64 -14.69
C GLN A 35 -4.65 1.58 -14.70
N TYR A 36 -3.79 1.52 -13.69
CA TYR A 36 -2.68 2.47 -13.53
C TYR A 36 -1.70 2.48 -14.72
N PRO A 37 -1.26 1.33 -15.27
CA PRO A 37 -0.34 1.31 -16.43
C PRO A 37 -0.97 1.88 -17.70
N LYS A 38 -2.30 1.74 -17.87
CA LYS A 38 -3.00 2.24 -19.07
C LYS A 38 -2.97 3.77 -19.18
N ILE A 39 -2.87 4.45 -18.04
CA ILE A 39 -2.90 5.92 -17.96
C ILE A 39 -1.48 6.49 -17.80
N THR A 40 -0.60 5.76 -17.12
CA THR A 40 0.72 6.28 -16.71
C THR A 40 1.90 5.63 -17.42
N SER A 41 1.68 4.48 -18.09
CA SER A 41 2.74 3.59 -18.61
C SER A 41 3.69 3.06 -17.53
N ILE A 42 3.28 3.07 -16.26
CA ILE A 42 4.06 2.59 -15.12
C ILE A 42 3.34 1.39 -14.50
N TRP A 43 4.07 0.33 -14.18
CA TRP A 43 3.56 -0.80 -13.41
C TRP A 43 3.62 -0.50 -11.91
N PRO A 44 2.48 -0.52 -11.19
CA PRO A 44 2.48 -0.24 -9.76
C PRO A 44 2.83 -1.50 -8.95
N GLU A 45 3.41 -1.29 -7.77
CA GLU A 45 3.39 -2.26 -6.68
C GLU A 45 2.21 -1.93 -5.76
N VAL A 46 1.42 -2.93 -5.40
CA VAL A 46 0.25 -2.75 -4.52
C VAL A 46 0.33 -3.73 -3.36
N TYR A 47 0.27 -3.21 -2.14
CA TYR A 47 0.36 -4.00 -0.93
C TYR A 47 -0.75 -3.60 0.05
N THR A 48 -1.27 -4.60 0.76
CA THR A 48 -2.18 -4.39 1.90
C THR A 48 -1.36 -4.40 3.18
N THR A 49 -1.43 -3.32 3.95
CA THR A 49 -0.67 -3.17 5.20
C THR A 49 -1.58 -2.90 6.38
N LYS A 50 -1.03 -3.13 7.57
CA LYS A 50 -1.64 -2.79 8.86
C LYS A 50 -0.63 -2.00 9.68
N ALA A 51 -1.11 -1.23 10.66
CA ALA A 51 -0.22 -0.62 11.64
C ALA A 51 0.57 -1.70 12.37
N ALA A 52 1.86 -1.45 12.57
CA ALA A 52 2.79 -2.36 13.22
C ALA A 52 3.70 -1.58 14.18
N ASP A 53 4.30 -2.30 15.13
CA ASP A 53 5.24 -1.70 16.09
C ASP A 53 6.50 -1.18 15.39
N GLY A 54 7.12 -0.17 16.00
CA GLY A 54 8.39 0.38 15.57
C GLY A 54 9.59 -0.52 15.92
N ALA A 55 10.79 -0.05 15.59
CA ALA A 55 12.03 -0.75 15.94
C ALA A 55 12.18 -0.91 17.45
N GLN A 56 12.59 -2.10 17.89
CA GLN A 56 12.78 -2.46 19.29
C GLN A 56 14.00 -3.35 19.48
N SER A 57 14.59 -3.33 20.67
CA SER A 57 15.63 -4.28 21.05
C SER A 57 15.05 -5.69 21.15
N ALA A 58 15.63 -6.64 20.44
CA ALA A 58 15.28 -8.06 20.55
C ALA A 58 16.46 -8.82 21.18
N PRO A 59 16.21 -9.79 22.07
CA PRO A 59 17.26 -10.68 22.53
C PRO A 59 17.86 -11.44 21.34
N LEU A 60 19.17 -11.62 21.35
CA LEU A 60 19.82 -12.45 20.34
C LEU A 60 19.32 -13.89 20.49
N PRO A 61 18.96 -14.58 19.39
CA PRO A 61 18.60 -15.99 19.46
C PRO A 61 19.78 -16.78 20.00
N SER A 62 19.53 -17.63 20.99
CA SER A 62 20.53 -18.57 21.50
C SER A 62 20.89 -19.58 20.41
N VAL A 63 22.20 -19.69 20.14
CA VAL A 63 22.81 -20.68 19.22
C VAL A 63 22.62 -22.11 19.69
#